data_AF-W4UQ20-F1
#
_entry.id   AF-W4UQ20-F1
#
_cell.length_a   1.000
_cell.length_b   1.000
_cell.length_c   1.000
_cell.angle_alpha   90.00
_cell.angle_beta   90.00
_cell.angle_gamma   90.00
#
_symmetry.space_group_name_H-M   'P 1'
#
loop_
_entity.id
_entity.type
_entity.pdbx_description
1 polymer ?
#
loop_
_entity_poly.entity_id
_entity_poly.type
_entity_poly.pdbx_seq_one_letter_code
_entity_poly.pdbx_strand_id
1 'polypeptide(L)'
;MVAPSLTSLTDIKGTAGGLRIQRVTNMDKEDNVLGSKKYYYSNTRDQYGESSGILKSFPVNEVAYTIKNRDKESDPKNSISLYFKSKGGYCASVTNLNTPDVGYSCVIEETFDKDNKSQGYIVRRYSNYDMDIYGDTHYDERAFYSMLEGDFYTIPFSSRSMERGKLLSEEYYSNTNFLRKKVNYRYKEVNPGSFVTADQMVLLFCADLDNSMFQKVGTLTRTYTHSYLNDSVIETLYPQLGNMEFVVKKAYQYNKYKQLSRVIGKNSDGRKTLTEYVYAATLPEYGWMEEAHILSPISSKKEQTGDSFLKEVYQYKGPMPYLKQISTDRNGYKHKHYEVEATDNYGNPIYLHEESMLVVLIWGGEGQRLISRIENATLSQVEEALGMNVKDFSLLDISAINFQKVENIRHKIFGTHFYIYKYTNDLRLLSETKPNGITVFYKYDFLGRLIESYVMELENGDYQKRILNIYDYNYYYGFKVESEEEILERGGQL
;
A
#
# COMPACT_ATOMS: atom_id res chain seq x y z
N MET A 1 18.00 -22.04 -32.43
CA MET A 1 18.88 -21.06 -31.78
C MET A 1 18.16 -20.54 -30.54
N VAL A 2 18.87 -20.53 -29.41
CA VAL A 2 18.35 -20.22 -28.07
C VAL A 2 18.37 -18.69 -27.92
N ALA A 3 17.23 -18.03 -28.18
CA ALA A 3 17.02 -16.59 -27.94
C ALA A 3 17.42 -16.24 -26.50
N PRO A 4 18.19 -15.21 -26.16
CA PRO A 4 18.46 -14.90 -24.74
C PRO A 4 17.14 -14.73 -23.96
N SER A 5 17.14 -15.00 -22.65
CA SER A 5 16.11 -14.43 -21.75
C SER A 5 15.97 -12.93 -22.06
N LEU A 6 14.85 -12.27 -21.73
CA LEU A 6 14.79 -10.81 -21.78
C LEU A 6 15.76 -10.25 -20.73
N THR A 7 17.02 -10.19 -21.12
CA THR A 7 18.15 -9.68 -20.37
C THR A 7 18.16 -8.18 -20.51
N SER A 8 18.53 -7.48 -19.44
CA SER A 8 18.94 -6.08 -19.48
C SER A 8 19.73 -5.74 -20.74
N LEU A 9 19.47 -4.57 -21.32
CA LEU A 9 20.38 -3.98 -22.29
C LEU A 9 21.63 -3.49 -21.54
N THR A 10 22.66 -4.32 -21.46
CA THR A 10 24.00 -3.92 -20.99
C THR A 10 24.85 -3.51 -22.19
N ASP A 11 25.61 -2.42 -22.05
CA ASP A 11 26.65 -1.97 -22.99
C ASP A 11 26.20 -1.44 -24.37
N ILE A 12 25.02 -0.83 -24.46
CA ILE A 12 24.55 -0.21 -25.71
C ILE A 12 24.29 1.28 -25.47
N LYS A 13 24.98 2.13 -26.24
CA LYS A 13 24.87 3.59 -26.14
C LYS A 13 23.51 4.05 -26.67
N GLY A 14 22.74 4.78 -25.87
CA GLY A 14 21.46 5.38 -26.26
C GLY A 14 20.76 6.07 -25.08
N THR A 15 19.75 6.88 -25.36
CA THR A 15 18.92 7.52 -24.33
C THR A 15 17.71 6.63 -24.03
N ALA A 16 17.72 5.97 -22.87
CA ALA A 16 16.57 5.25 -22.35
C ALA A 16 16.25 5.77 -20.94
N GLY A 17 14.96 5.92 -20.61
CA GLY A 17 14.54 6.43 -19.31
C GLY A 17 13.03 6.62 -19.19
N GLY A 18 12.55 6.70 -17.95
CA GLY A 18 11.18 7.09 -17.63
C GLY A 18 11.13 8.48 -17.02
N LEU A 19 9.91 8.96 -16.76
CA LEU A 19 9.72 10.17 -15.96
C LEU A 19 10.31 9.94 -14.57
N ARG A 20 11.14 10.88 -14.12
CA ARG A 20 11.86 10.79 -12.85
C ARG A 20 11.81 12.11 -12.11
N ILE A 21 11.69 12.02 -10.79
CA ILE A 21 11.73 13.20 -9.92
C ILE A 21 13.18 13.66 -9.86
N GLN A 22 13.49 14.87 -10.33
CA GLN A 22 14.84 15.44 -10.21
C GLN A 22 15.05 16.10 -8.84
N ARG A 23 14.04 16.86 -8.38
CA ARG A 23 14.06 17.63 -7.13
C ARG A 23 12.65 17.79 -6.60
N VAL A 24 12.52 17.74 -5.27
CA VAL A 24 11.32 18.19 -4.53
C VAL A 24 11.76 19.35 -3.66
N THR A 25 11.07 20.49 -3.76
CA THR A 25 11.34 21.69 -2.96
C THR A 25 10.15 21.94 -2.05
N ASN A 26 10.41 22.11 -0.76
CA ASN A 26 9.40 22.46 0.23
C ASN A 26 9.42 23.98 0.41
N MET A 27 8.26 24.61 0.33
CA MET A 27 8.08 26.05 0.49
C MET A 27 7.05 26.33 1.60
N ASP A 28 7.15 27.50 2.23
CA ASP A 28 6.10 28.00 3.12
C ASP A 28 4.96 28.67 2.33
N LYS A 29 4.03 29.31 3.04
CA LYS A 29 2.86 29.98 2.43
C LYS A 29 3.23 31.28 1.69
N GLU A 30 4.44 31.77 1.88
CA GLU A 30 4.98 32.98 1.24
C GLU A 30 5.97 32.63 0.13
N ASP A 31 5.96 31.38 -0.34
CA ASP A 31 6.86 30.80 -1.34
C ASP A 31 8.35 30.82 -0.95
N ASN A 32 8.69 30.99 0.34
CA ASN A 32 10.07 30.88 0.80
C ASN A 32 10.49 29.40 0.87
N VAL A 33 11.68 29.09 0.36
CA VAL A 33 12.23 27.73 0.39
C VAL A 33 12.60 27.33 1.82
N LEU A 34 11.99 26.27 2.33
CA LEU A 34 12.31 25.65 3.62
C LEU A 34 13.43 24.62 3.51
N GLY A 35 13.56 24.01 2.34
CA GLY A 35 14.56 23.00 2.04
C GLY A 35 14.20 22.23 0.77
N SER A 36 15.07 21.33 0.35
CA SER A 36 14.81 20.51 -0.83
C SER A 36 15.49 19.16 -0.77
N LYS A 37 14.99 18.24 -1.60
CA LYS A 37 15.58 16.93 -1.81
C LYS A 37 15.88 16.75 -3.28
N LYS A 38 17.14 16.45 -3.62
CA LYS A 38 17.58 16.14 -4.99
C LYS A 38 17.78 14.63 -5.13
N TYR A 39 17.43 14.11 -6.31
CA TYR A 39 17.49 12.69 -6.60
C TYR A 39 18.48 12.43 -7.74
N TYR A 40 19.37 11.48 -7.54
CA TYR A 40 20.34 11.03 -8.52
C TYR A 40 20.08 9.57 -8.85
N TYR A 41 19.76 9.25 -10.10
CA TYR A 41 19.50 7.88 -10.56
C TYR A 41 20.79 7.30 -11.13
N SER A 42 21.81 7.22 -10.27
CA SER A 42 23.19 6.85 -10.60
C SER A 42 23.84 6.22 -9.37
N ASN A 43 24.97 5.55 -9.58
CA ASN A 43 25.85 5.11 -8.49
C ASN A 43 26.67 6.27 -7.87
N THR A 44 26.60 7.47 -8.44
CA THR A 44 27.32 8.66 -7.98
C THR A 44 26.38 9.84 -7.81
N ARG A 45 26.79 10.85 -7.02
CA ARG A 45 26.05 12.13 -6.85
C ARG A 45 26.38 13.13 -7.96
N ASP A 46 26.72 12.64 -9.15
CA ASP A 46 26.96 13.47 -10.33
C ASP A 46 25.67 13.53 -11.16
N GLN A 47 25.24 14.73 -11.51
CA GLN A 47 24.06 14.94 -12.35
C GLN A 47 24.27 14.48 -13.80
N TYR A 48 25.52 14.37 -14.23
CA TYR A 48 25.92 13.83 -15.53
C TYR A 48 26.49 12.41 -15.41
N GLY A 49 26.46 11.82 -14.21
CA GLY A 49 26.90 10.46 -13.98
C GLY A 49 26.06 9.45 -14.77
N GLU A 50 26.66 8.29 -15.04
CA GLU A 50 25.97 7.21 -15.74
C GLU A 50 24.70 6.80 -14.99
N SER A 51 23.61 6.64 -15.74
CA SER A 51 22.32 6.25 -15.22
C SER A 51 22.38 4.83 -14.67
N SER A 52 21.76 4.59 -13.51
CA SER A 52 21.48 3.25 -12.97
C SER A 52 20.22 2.61 -13.59
N GLY A 53 19.60 3.32 -14.55
CA GLY A 53 18.38 2.89 -15.23
C GLY A 53 18.66 1.75 -16.20
N ILE A 54 17.84 0.71 -16.13
CA ILE A 54 17.92 -0.47 -16.97
C ILE A 54 16.61 -0.58 -17.73
N LEU A 55 16.73 -0.51 -19.06
CA LEU A 55 15.62 -0.78 -19.96
C LEU A 55 15.42 -2.29 -20.05
N LYS A 56 14.16 -2.73 -19.88
CA LYS A 56 13.75 -4.13 -19.95
C LYS A 56 14.10 -4.78 -21.28
N SER A 57 13.85 -4.09 -22.39
CA SER A 57 14.02 -4.60 -23.75
C SER A 57 14.12 -3.45 -24.74
N PHE A 58 14.67 -3.72 -25.93
CA PHE A 58 14.63 -2.73 -27.02
C PHE A 58 13.19 -2.38 -27.40
N PRO A 59 12.91 -1.12 -27.78
CA PRO A 59 11.69 -0.79 -28.50
C PRO A 59 11.64 -1.59 -29.80
N VAL A 60 10.61 -2.41 -29.97
CA VAL A 60 10.48 -3.26 -31.16
C VAL A 60 9.68 -2.53 -32.21
N ASN A 61 10.26 -2.18 -33.35
CA ASN A 61 9.53 -1.42 -34.37
C ASN A 61 8.99 -2.30 -35.51
N GLU A 62 9.30 -3.60 -35.51
CA GLU A 62 8.85 -4.54 -36.55
C GLU A 62 8.57 -5.93 -35.97
N VAL A 63 7.45 -6.55 -36.38
CA VAL A 63 7.09 -7.94 -36.07
C VAL A 63 6.72 -8.64 -37.37
N ALA A 64 7.26 -9.83 -37.58
CA ALA A 64 6.92 -10.67 -38.72
C ALA A 64 6.13 -11.89 -38.25
N TYR A 65 5.06 -12.23 -38.97
CA TYR A 65 4.35 -13.51 -38.83
C TYR A 65 4.45 -14.26 -40.15
N THR A 66 5.09 -15.44 -40.16
CA THR A 66 5.28 -16.24 -41.37
C THR A 66 4.50 -17.56 -41.30
N ILE A 67 3.65 -17.81 -42.29
CA ILE A 67 3.00 -19.10 -42.51
C ILE A 67 3.64 -19.77 -43.72
N LYS A 68 4.01 -21.05 -43.59
CA LYS A 68 4.45 -21.93 -44.69
C LYS A 68 3.30 -22.86 -45.07
N ASN A 69 3.02 -23.00 -46.36
CA ASN A 69 2.08 -24.01 -46.85
C ASN A 69 2.65 -25.42 -46.61
N ARG A 70 1.98 -26.22 -45.77
CA ARG A 70 2.48 -27.55 -45.37
C ARG A 70 2.37 -28.61 -46.46
N ASP A 71 1.54 -28.38 -47.48
CA ASP A 71 1.22 -29.36 -48.51
C ASP A 71 2.04 -29.20 -49.80
N LYS A 72 2.97 -28.24 -49.84
CA LYS A 72 3.86 -28.00 -50.98
C LYS A 72 5.33 -28.08 -50.54
N GLU A 73 6.20 -28.54 -51.45
CA GLU A 73 7.66 -28.58 -51.26
C GLU A 73 8.19 -27.25 -50.71
N SER A 74 9.32 -27.32 -50.00
CA SER A 74 10.00 -26.21 -49.32
C SER A 74 10.58 -25.17 -50.28
N ASP A 75 9.73 -24.56 -51.11
CA ASP A 75 10.02 -23.36 -51.87
C ASP A 75 9.67 -22.13 -51.00
N PRO A 76 10.62 -21.21 -50.76
CA PRO A 76 10.37 -19.93 -50.09
C PRO A 76 9.17 -19.15 -50.66
N LYS A 77 8.83 -19.34 -51.94
CA LYS A 77 7.67 -18.74 -52.61
C LYS A 77 6.31 -19.25 -52.09
N ASN A 78 6.28 -20.34 -51.33
CA ASN A 78 5.07 -20.93 -50.74
C ASN A 78 4.80 -20.45 -49.29
N SER A 79 5.42 -19.33 -48.89
CA SER A 79 5.21 -18.72 -47.57
C SER A 79 4.55 -17.35 -47.69
N ILE A 80 3.61 -17.05 -46.78
CA ILE A 80 3.05 -15.71 -46.62
C ILE A 80 3.60 -15.13 -45.32
N SER A 81 4.18 -13.94 -45.42
CA SER A 81 4.70 -13.19 -44.27
C SER A 81 3.92 -11.87 -44.11
N LEU A 82 3.47 -11.58 -42.90
CA LEU A 82 2.88 -10.31 -42.51
C LEU A 82 3.89 -9.54 -41.67
N TYR A 83 4.35 -8.41 -42.20
CA TYR A 83 5.25 -7.50 -41.51
C TYR A 83 4.43 -6.34 -40.93
N PHE A 84 4.37 -6.30 -39.62
CA PHE A 84 3.82 -5.18 -38.87
C PHE A 84 4.96 -4.25 -38.50
N LYS A 85 4.89 -2.99 -38.93
CA LYS A 85 5.87 -1.95 -38.58
C LYS A 85 5.20 -0.83 -37.79
N SER A 86 5.74 -0.50 -36.61
CA SER A 86 5.26 0.57 -35.75
C SER A 86 6.28 1.70 -35.71
N LYS A 87 5.81 2.94 -35.87
CA LYS A 87 6.64 4.15 -35.73
C LYS A 87 6.98 4.46 -34.25
N GLY A 88 6.17 3.95 -33.31
CA GLY A 88 6.31 4.19 -31.87
C GLY A 88 6.73 2.95 -31.07
N GLY A 89 7.09 1.87 -31.76
CA GLY A 89 7.34 0.57 -31.15
C GLY A 89 6.08 -0.29 -30.93
N TYR A 90 6.29 -1.57 -30.72
CA TYR A 90 5.33 -2.58 -30.28
C TYR A 90 5.65 -2.89 -28.82
N CYS A 91 4.61 -2.89 -27.98
CA CYS A 91 4.72 -3.50 -26.67
C CYS A 91 4.69 -5.03 -26.86
N ALA A 92 5.55 -5.76 -26.17
CA ALA A 92 5.41 -7.21 -26.08
C ALA A 92 4.01 -7.55 -25.52
N SER A 93 3.41 -8.64 -26.01
CA SER A 93 2.16 -9.15 -25.42
C SER A 93 2.40 -9.40 -23.93
N VAL A 94 1.82 -8.54 -23.11
CA VAL A 94 2.01 -8.52 -21.65
C VAL A 94 1.05 -9.53 -21.04
N THR A 95 1.48 -10.78 -20.97
CA THR A 95 0.80 -11.78 -20.15
C THR A 95 1.25 -11.59 -18.70
N ASN A 96 0.32 -11.20 -17.82
CA ASN A 96 0.53 -10.88 -16.40
C ASN A 96 1.25 -9.54 -16.14
N LEU A 97 0.42 -8.48 -16.12
CA LEU A 97 0.75 -7.07 -15.88
C LEU A 97 1.53 -6.88 -14.56
N ASN A 98 2.53 -5.97 -14.61
CA ASN A 98 3.14 -5.17 -13.51
C ASN A 98 4.65 -4.91 -13.68
N THR A 99 5.19 -5.14 -14.88
CA THR A 99 6.60 -4.93 -15.16
C THR A 99 6.86 -3.52 -15.71
N PRO A 100 7.60 -2.64 -15.03
CA PRO A 100 7.96 -1.33 -15.59
C PRO A 100 8.98 -1.49 -16.73
N ASP A 101 8.82 -0.74 -17.81
CA ASP A 101 9.73 -0.80 -18.96
C ASP A 101 11.16 -0.37 -18.60
N VAL A 102 11.30 0.52 -17.62
CA VAL A 102 12.59 0.95 -17.05
C VAL A 102 12.56 0.78 -15.54
N GLY A 103 13.59 0.16 -14.97
CA GLY A 103 13.84 0.13 -13.52
C GLY A 103 15.17 0.77 -13.17
N TYR A 104 15.34 1.27 -11.95
CA TYR A 104 16.60 1.88 -11.49
C TYR A 104 17.22 1.08 -10.35
N SER A 105 18.45 0.60 -10.55
CA SER A 105 19.14 -0.23 -9.54
C SER A 105 19.71 0.61 -8.39
N CYS A 106 19.87 1.93 -8.58
CA CYS A 106 20.42 2.84 -7.57
C CYS A 106 19.77 4.22 -7.63
N VAL A 107 19.30 4.72 -6.49
CA VAL A 107 18.81 6.10 -6.33
C VAL A 107 19.47 6.71 -5.11
N ILE A 108 20.10 7.88 -5.29
CA ILE A 108 20.67 8.67 -4.21
C ILE A 108 19.75 9.85 -3.92
N GLU A 109 19.35 9.99 -2.67
CA GLU A 109 18.54 11.12 -2.18
C GLU A 109 19.40 12.03 -1.32
N GLU A 110 19.66 13.25 -1.78
CA GLU A 110 20.41 14.26 -1.04
C GLU A 110 19.48 15.34 -0.52
N THR A 111 19.60 15.66 0.78
CA THR A 111 18.77 16.67 1.43
C THR A 111 19.54 17.97 1.58
N PHE A 112 18.88 19.09 1.31
CA PHE A 112 19.42 20.44 1.41
C PHE A 112 18.53 21.29 2.31
N ASP A 113 19.16 22.17 3.09
CA ASP A 113 18.44 23.18 3.86
C ASP A 113 17.97 24.35 2.98
N LYS A 114 17.34 25.36 3.61
CA LYS A 114 16.87 26.59 2.97
C LYS A 114 17.97 27.36 2.23
N ASP A 115 19.22 27.26 2.70
CA ASP A 115 20.39 27.95 2.15
C ASP A 115 21.10 27.08 1.09
N ASN A 116 20.45 26.01 0.63
CA ASN A 116 20.93 25.07 -0.37
C ASN A 116 22.24 24.36 0.05
N LYS A 117 22.46 24.19 1.35
CA LYS A 117 23.59 23.44 1.91
C LYS A 117 23.18 22.00 2.20
N SER A 118 23.99 21.07 1.70
CA SER A 118 23.77 19.63 1.89
C SER A 118 23.79 19.24 3.36
N GLN A 119 22.79 18.47 3.77
CA GLN A 119 22.62 17.89 5.10
C GLN A 119 23.02 16.41 5.14
N GLY A 120 23.49 15.86 4.02
CA GLY A 120 23.77 14.43 3.84
C GLY A 120 22.85 13.79 2.82
N TYR A 121 23.04 12.48 2.62
CA TYR A 121 22.36 11.74 1.57
C TYR A 121 22.14 10.28 1.92
N ILE A 122 21.22 9.64 1.21
CA ILE A 122 20.91 8.22 1.35
C ILE A 122 21.09 7.56 -0.01
N VAL A 123 21.89 6.49 -0.07
CA VAL A 123 22.02 5.64 -1.26
C VAL A 123 21.07 4.46 -1.09
N ARG A 124 20.13 4.30 -2.02
CA ARG A 124 19.18 3.19 -2.06
C ARG A 124 19.45 2.30 -3.26
N ARG A 125 19.55 0.99 -3.03
CA ARG A 125 19.73 -0.01 -4.09
C ARG A 125 18.50 -0.89 -4.19
N TYR A 126 18.12 -1.24 -5.42
CA TYR A 126 16.91 -2.00 -5.69
C TYR A 126 17.20 -3.21 -6.56
N SER A 127 16.42 -4.28 -6.39
CA SER A 127 16.39 -5.39 -7.34
C SER A 127 15.82 -4.91 -8.67
N ASN A 128 16.42 -5.34 -9.78
CA ASN A 128 16.07 -4.84 -11.11
C ASN A 128 16.38 -5.91 -12.16
N TYR A 129 16.46 -5.52 -13.45
CA TYR A 129 16.82 -6.41 -14.55
C TYR A 129 18.32 -6.76 -14.61
N ASP A 130 19.08 -6.54 -13.55
CA ASP A 130 20.47 -6.94 -13.40
C ASP A 130 20.63 -7.96 -12.28
N MET A 131 21.86 -8.43 -12.12
CA MET A 131 22.24 -9.20 -10.95
C MET A 131 22.24 -8.29 -9.72
N ASP A 132 21.57 -8.73 -8.67
CA ASP A 132 21.42 -7.96 -7.44
C ASP A 132 22.71 -7.95 -6.59
N ILE A 133 22.70 -7.23 -5.48
CA ILE A 133 23.88 -7.12 -4.59
C ILE A 133 24.29 -8.44 -3.90
N TYR A 134 23.48 -9.48 -4.02
CA TYR A 134 23.73 -10.83 -3.50
C TYR A 134 24.06 -11.85 -4.59
N GLY A 135 24.06 -11.43 -5.86
CA GLY A 135 24.33 -12.31 -7.00
C GLY A 135 23.08 -12.98 -7.59
N ASP A 136 21.89 -12.64 -7.10
CA ASP A 136 20.62 -13.21 -7.59
C ASP A 136 20.12 -12.46 -8.83
N THR A 137 19.44 -13.17 -9.74
CA THR A 137 18.90 -12.57 -10.97
C THR A 137 17.38 -12.60 -10.97
N HIS A 138 16.78 -11.51 -11.46
CA HIS A 138 15.33 -11.32 -11.52
C HIS A 138 14.84 -11.20 -12.97
N TYR A 139 15.49 -11.91 -13.88
CA TYR A 139 15.12 -11.94 -15.29
C TYR A 139 13.76 -12.59 -15.48
N ASP A 140 13.02 -12.12 -16.49
CA ASP A 140 11.81 -12.80 -16.93
C ASP A 140 12.15 -14.16 -17.58
N GLU A 141 11.27 -15.15 -17.42
CA GLU A 141 11.46 -16.47 -18.02
C GLU A 141 10.81 -16.57 -19.39
N ARG A 142 11.31 -17.44 -20.25
CA ARG A 142 10.73 -17.65 -21.58
C ARG A 142 9.36 -18.29 -21.50
N ALA A 143 8.44 -17.86 -22.37
CA ALA A 143 7.23 -18.61 -22.64
C ALA A 143 7.53 -19.84 -23.50
N PHE A 144 6.66 -20.84 -23.45
CA PHE A 144 6.56 -21.83 -24.52
C PHE A 144 5.59 -21.29 -25.56
N TYR A 145 5.90 -21.43 -26.84
CA TYR A 145 5.03 -20.91 -27.90
C TYR A 145 5.12 -21.77 -29.16
N SER A 146 4.06 -21.76 -29.95
CA SER A 146 4.01 -22.40 -31.27
C SER A 146 4.04 -21.34 -32.38
N MET A 147 4.94 -21.51 -33.36
CA MET A 147 4.86 -20.83 -34.67
C MET A 147 5.05 -19.29 -34.67
N LEU A 148 5.92 -18.76 -33.82
CA LEU A 148 6.44 -17.39 -33.92
C LEU A 148 7.89 -17.41 -34.44
N GLU A 149 8.10 -16.94 -35.67
CA GLU A 149 9.43 -16.64 -36.25
C GLU A 149 9.54 -15.11 -36.37
N GLY A 150 10.41 -14.45 -35.59
CA GLY A 150 10.52 -12.99 -35.52
C GLY A 150 11.50 -12.51 -34.44
N ASP A 151 11.71 -11.19 -34.33
CA ASP A 151 12.63 -10.60 -33.34
C ASP A 151 12.26 -11.02 -31.91
N PHE A 152 13.27 -11.45 -31.14
CA PHE A 152 13.09 -12.09 -29.83
C PHE A 152 12.42 -11.18 -28.77
N TYR A 153 12.29 -9.89 -29.06
CA TYR A 153 11.81 -8.86 -28.14
C TYR A 153 10.27 -8.70 -28.11
N THR A 154 9.52 -9.28 -29.06
CA THR A 154 8.04 -9.36 -29.02
C THR A 154 7.49 -10.72 -28.61
N ILE A 155 8.38 -11.66 -28.29
CA ILE A 155 7.99 -13.01 -27.85
C ILE A 155 7.42 -12.91 -26.42
N PRO A 156 6.29 -13.58 -26.14
CA PRO A 156 5.75 -13.64 -24.78
C PRO A 156 6.75 -14.21 -23.77
N PHE A 157 6.60 -13.83 -22.51
CA PHE A 157 7.47 -14.25 -21.41
C PHE A 157 6.65 -14.43 -20.13
N SER A 158 7.19 -15.21 -19.19
CA SER A 158 6.65 -15.34 -17.85
C SER A 158 7.28 -14.27 -16.96
N SER A 159 6.49 -13.29 -16.55
CA SER A 159 6.95 -12.14 -15.77
C SER A 159 7.39 -12.53 -14.37
N ARG A 160 8.57 -12.06 -13.93
CA ARG A 160 9.05 -12.08 -12.54
C ARG A 160 9.04 -10.68 -11.89
N SER A 161 8.15 -9.80 -12.34
CA SER A 161 8.06 -8.40 -11.87
C SER A 161 7.95 -8.23 -10.37
N MET A 162 7.28 -9.16 -9.70
CA MET A 162 7.10 -9.14 -8.24
C MET A 162 8.39 -9.21 -7.44
N GLU A 163 9.49 -9.63 -8.07
CA GLU A 163 10.82 -9.68 -7.47
C GLU A 163 11.63 -8.40 -7.68
N ARG A 164 11.24 -7.56 -8.64
CA ARG A 164 11.92 -6.31 -9.01
C ARG A 164 11.37 -5.12 -8.19
N GLY A 165 12.17 -4.06 -8.09
CA GLY A 165 11.85 -2.86 -7.31
C GLY A 165 11.92 -3.08 -5.79
N LYS A 166 12.49 -4.18 -5.32
CA LYS A 166 12.67 -4.45 -3.89
C LYS A 166 13.88 -3.70 -3.38
N LEU A 167 13.74 -3.03 -2.24
CA LEU A 167 14.82 -2.28 -1.61
C LEU A 167 15.85 -3.27 -1.04
N LEU A 168 17.04 -3.35 -1.62
CA LEU A 168 18.11 -4.27 -1.22
C LEU A 168 19.06 -3.68 -0.18
N SER A 169 19.31 -2.37 -0.26
CA SER A 169 20.11 -1.68 0.75
C SER A 169 19.80 -0.19 0.87
N GLU A 170 20.00 0.34 2.06
CA GLU A 170 20.03 1.78 2.37
C GLU A 170 21.33 2.14 3.07
N GLU A 171 22.05 3.13 2.56
CA GLU A 171 23.27 3.65 3.18
C GLU A 171 23.12 5.15 3.46
N TYR A 172 23.18 5.54 4.73
CA TYR A 172 22.96 6.89 5.20
C TYR A 172 24.28 7.59 5.45
N TYR A 173 24.55 8.67 4.74
CA TYR A 173 25.78 9.44 4.83
C TYR A 173 25.53 10.83 5.42
N SER A 174 26.47 11.32 6.24
CA SER A 174 26.49 12.71 6.68
C SER A 174 26.82 13.67 5.52
N ASN A 175 26.68 14.97 5.78
CA ASN A 175 27.18 16.03 4.90
C ASN A 175 28.71 16.00 4.66
N THR A 176 29.46 15.28 5.49
CA THR A 176 30.91 15.05 5.35
C THR A 176 31.26 13.69 4.72
N ASN A 177 30.29 13.03 4.06
CA ASN A 177 30.44 11.71 3.44
C ASN A 177 30.79 10.57 4.43
N PHE A 178 30.48 10.75 5.72
CA PHE A 178 30.67 9.69 6.72
C PHE A 178 29.44 8.77 6.75
N LEU A 179 29.63 7.47 6.52
CA LEU A 179 28.57 6.47 6.63
C LEU A 179 28.12 6.34 8.08
N ARG A 180 26.83 6.58 8.35
CA ARG A 180 26.21 6.56 9.69
C ARG A 180 25.44 5.29 9.96
N LYS A 181 24.80 4.75 8.93
CA LYS A 181 23.91 3.59 9.02
C LYS A 181 23.89 2.88 7.68
N LYS A 182 23.92 1.55 7.72
CA LYS A 182 23.68 0.68 6.57
C LYS A 182 22.61 -0.34 6.91
N VAL A 183 21.61 -0.47 6.06
CA VAL A 183 20.58 -1.51 6.18
C VAL A 183 20.63 -2.35 4.93
N ASN A 184 20.77 -3.66 5.09
CA ASN A 184 20.73 -4.64 4.01
C ASN A 184 19.49 -5.50 4.17
N TYR A 185 18.70 -5.62 3.10
CA TYR A 185 17.51 -6.44 3.03
C TYR A 185 17.77 -7.59 2.08
N ARG A 186 17.44 -8.81 2.48
CA ARG A 186 17.41 -9.98 1.61
C ARG A 186 15.97 -10.45 1.48
N TYR A 187 15.58 -10.94 0.30
CA TYR A 187 14.25 -11.43 0.02
C TYR A 187 14.28 -12.90 -0.35
N LYS A 188 13.12 -13.57 -0.24
CA LYS A 188 12.93 -14.96 -0.69
C LYS A 188 11.52 -15.15 -1.24
N GLU A 189 11.37 -16.21 -2.01
CA GLU A 189 10.04 -16.74 -2.36
C GLU A 189 9.35 -17.32 -1.12
N VAL A 190 8.10 -16.93 -0.92
CA VAL A 190 7.21 -17.45 0.11
C VAL A 190 6.07 -18.18 -0.57
N ASN A 191 5.91 -19.45 -0.21
CA ASN A 191 4.99 -20.41 -0.85
C ASN A 191 5.27 -20.51 -2.36
N PRO A 192 6.45 -21.04 -2.75
CA PRO A 192 6.85 -21.18 -4.14
C PRO A 192 5.80 -21.96 -4.93
N GLY A 193 5.43 -21.45 -6.10
CA GLY A 193 4.39 -22.02 -6.92
C GLY A 193 4.14 -21.23 -8.19
N SER A 194 3.62 -21.91 -9.20
CA SER A 194 3.16 -21.30 -10.44
C SER A 194 2.09 -22.19 -11.06
N PHE A 195 1.17 -21.62 -11.81
CA PHE A 195 0.34 -22.37 -12.76
C PHE A 195 0.65 -21.92 -14.19
N VAL A 196 0.34 -22.78 -15.16
CA VAL A 196 0.51 -22.48 -16.57
C VAL A 196 -0.74 -21.78 -17.09
N THR A 197 -0.57 -20.61 -17.68
CA THR A 197 -1.63 -19.88 -18.38
C THR A 197 -1.43 -20.05 -19.87
N ALA A 198 -2.50 -20.40 -20.58
CA ALA A 198 -2.51 -20.51 -22.03
C ALA A 198 -3.16 -19.27 -22.65
N ASP A 199 -2.50 -18.71 -23.66
CA ASP A 199 -3.05 -17.69 -24.55
C ASP A 199 -3.06 -18.26 -25.98
N GLN A 200 -4.15 -18.05 -26.71
CA GLN A 200 -4.28 -18.54 -28.08
C GLN A 200 -4.88 -17.46 -28.95
N MET A 201 -4.25 -17.22 -30.09
CA MET A 201 -4.77 -16.38 -31.15
C MET A 201 -4.87 -17.16 -32.45
N VAL A 202 -5.90 -16.85 -33.25
CA VAL A 202 -6.00 -17.33 -34.62
C VAL A 202 -5.56 -16.19 -35.53
N LEU A 203 -4.52 -16.44 -36.32
CA LEU A 203 -4.09 -15.53 -37.37
C LEU A 203 -4.79 -15.94 -38.67
N LEU A 204 -5.51 -15.01 -39.28
CA LEU A 204 -6.14 -15.18 -40.57
C LEU A 204 -5.43 -14.29 -41.59
N PHE A 205 -4.85 -14.90 -42.62
CA PHE A 205 -4.20 -14.23 -43.72
C PHE A 205 -5.08 -14.38 -44.96
N CYS A 206 -5.69 -13.30 -45.42
CA CYS A 206 -6.47 -13.30 -46.66
C CYS A 206 -5.63 -12.66 -47.76
N ALA A 207 -5.25 -13.43 -48.78
CA ALA A 207 -4.59 -12.91 -49.97
C ALA A 207 -5.61 -12.34 -50.97
N ASP A 208 -6.81 -12.95 -51.05
CA ASP A 208 -7.99 -12.48 -51.78
C ASP A 208 -9.28 -13.10 -51.19
N LEU A 209 -10.44 -12.93 -51.85
CA LEU A 209 -11.75 -13.42 -51.39
C LEU A 209 -11.84 -14.96 -51.31
N ASP A 210 -11.06 -15.68 -52.11
CA ASP A 210 -11.13 -17.14 -52.25
C ASP A 210 -9.88 -17.84 -51.67
N ASN A 211 -8.83 -17.10 -51.33
CA ASN A 211 -7.56 -17.59 -50.86
C ASN A 211 -7.22 -17.04 -49.47
N SER A 212 -7.56 -17.82 -48.44
CA SER A 212 -7.21 -17.54 -47.05
C SER A 212 -6.40 -18.68 -46.42
N MET A 213 -5.44 -18.32 -45.58
CA MET A 213 -4.72 -19.24 -44.71
C MET A 213 -4.98 -18.89 -43.26
N PHE A 214 -5.23 -19.91 -42.43
CA PHE A 214 -5.38 -19.75 -40.99
C PHE A 214 -4.25 -20.47 -40.25
N GLN A 215 -3.77 -19.84 -39.18
CA GLN A 215 -2.83 -20.46 -38.25
C GLN A 215 -3.25 -20.22 -36.82
N LYS A 216 -3.08 -21.23 -35.97
CA LYS A 216 -3.27 -21.11 -34.53
C LYS A 216 -1.92 -20.83 -33.88
N VAL A 217 -1.79 -19.69 -33.21
CA VAL A 217 -0.62 -19.35 -32.40
C VAL A 217 -1.02 -19.53 -30.94
N GLY A 218 -0.36 -20.46 -30.26
CA GLY A 218 -0.52 -20.68 -28.83
C GLY A 218 0.73 -20.27 -28.08
N THR A 219 0.53 -19.71 -26.89
CA THR A 219 1.55 -19.37 -25.92
C THR A 219 1.19 -19.98 -24.56
N LEU A 220 2.17 -20.54 -23.86
CA LEU A 220 2.07 -20.98 -22.48
C LEU A 220 3.07 -20.19 -21.63
N THR A 221 2.58 -19.49 -20.61
CA THR A 221 3.40 -18.76 -19.64
C THR A 221 3.16 -19.27 -18.22
N ARG A 222 4.15 -19.07 -17.35
CA ARG A 222 3.98 -19.30 -15.90
C ARG A 222 3.39 -18.05 -15.26
N THR A 223 2.32 -18.24 -14.51
CA THR A 223 1.82 -17.25 -13.55
C THR A 223 2.31 -17.66 -12.18
N TYR A 224 3.27 -16.91 -11.63
CA TYR A 224 3.81 -17.17 -10.29
C TYR A 224 2.76 -16.84 -9.23
N THR A 225 2.57 -17.79 -8.31
CA THR A 225 1.66 -17.64 -7.19
C THR A 225 2.38 -17.40 -5.87
N HIS A 226 3.71 -17.35 -5.86
CA HIS A 226 4.49 -17.07 -4.65
C HIS A 226 4.36 -15.60 -4.24
N SER A 227 5.01 -15.21 -3.15
CA SER A 227 5.27 -13.79 -2.84
C SER A 227 6.75 -13.60 -2.53
N TYR A 228 7.34 -12.53 -3.05
CA TYR A 228 8.75 -12.23 -2.81
C TYR A 228 8.88 -11.25 -1.64
N LEU A 229 9.14 -11.80 -0.45
CA LEU A 229 9.04 -11.11 0.85
C LEU A 229 10.39 -11.16 1.59
N ASN A 230 10.58 -10.29 2.59
CA ASN A 230 11.82 -10.20 3.36
C ASN A 230 12.21 -11.56 3.95
N ASP A 231 13.41 -12.03 3.69
CA ASP A 231 14.04 -13.16 4.37
C ASP A 231 14.78 -12.69 5.61
N SER A 232 15.65 -11.68 5.45
CA SER A 232 16.43 -11.13 6.53
C SER A 232 16.73 -9.65 6.34
N VAL A 233 16.97 -8.96 7.46
CA VAL A 233 17.40 -7.56 7.49
C VAL A 233 18.59 -7.45 8.43
N ILE A 234 19.66 -6.84 7.96
CA ILE A 234 20.86 -6.55 8.75
C ILE A 234 21.04 -5.04 8.79
N GLU A 235 20.92 -4.46 9.97
CA GLU A 235 21.19 -3.05 10.21
C GLU A 235 22.54 -2.91 10.94
N THR A 236 23.41 -2.05 10.41
CA THR A 236 24.70 -1.71 11.00
C THR A 236 24.76 -0.21 11.24
N LEU A 237 25.03 0.18 12.49
CA LEU A 237 25.22 1.58 12.88
C LEU A 237 26.70 1.87 13.07
N TYR A 238 27.13 3.03 12.57
CA TYR A 238 28.52 3.50 12.58
C TYR A 238 28.59 4.78 13.43
N PRO A 239 28.94 4.69 14.72
CA PRO A 239 29.12 5.86 15.57
C PRO A 239 30.33 6.67 15.09
N GLN A 240 30.28 7.99 15.31
CA GLN A 240 31.42 8.87 14.99
C GLN A 240 32.58 8.72 15.98
N LEU A 241 32.31 8.20 17.18
CA LEU A 241 33.26 8.07 18.29
C LEU A 241 33.31 6.60 18.71
N GLY A 242 34.48 5.98 18.50
CA GLY A 242 34.73 4.57 18.79
C GLY A 242 34.55 3.68 17.56
N ASN A 243 35.55 2.86 17.24
CA ASN A 243 35.54 1.87 16.15
C ASN A 243 34.59 0.68 16.39
N MET A 244 33.50 0.87 17.14
CA MET A 244 32.59 -0.21 17.50
C MET A 244 31.30 -0.09 16.68
N GLU A 245 31.10 -1.02 15.75
CA GLU A 245 29.88 -1.14 14.97
C GLU A 245 28.78 -1.82 15.80
N PHE A 246 27.55 -1.31 15.71
CA PHE A 246 26.39 -1.96 16.33
C PHE A 246 25.56 -2.64 15.24
N VAL A 247 25.41 -3.96 15.35
CA VAL A 247 24.74 -4.78 14.35
C VAL A 247 23.45 -5.38 14.92
N VAL A 248 22.34 -5.18 14.22
CA VAL A 248 21.04 -5.78 14.49
C VAL A 248 20.66 -6.67 13.32
N LYS A 249 20.47 -7.97 13.56
CA LYS A 249 20.05 -8.95 12.56
C LYS A 249 18.62 -9.38 12.83
N LYS A 250 17.77 -9.41 11.82
CA LYS A 250 16.39 -9.92 11.87
C LYS A 250 16.18 -10.96 10.78
N ALA A 251 15.54 -12.08 11.11
CA ALA A 251 15.10 -13.09 10.17
C ALA A 251 13.58 -13.24 10.22
N TYR A 252 12.94 -13.41 9.06
CA TYR A 252 11.50 -13.35 8.89
C TYR A 252 10.96 -14.69 8.39
N GLN A 253 9.84 -15.13 8.96
CA GLN A 253 9.14 -16.37 8.58
C GLN A 253 7.67 -16.10 8.32
N TYR A 254 7.08 -16.85 7.39
CA TYR A 254 5.72 -16.62 6.91
C TYR A 254 4.89 -17.91 6.96
N ASN A 255 3.57 -17.75 7.09
CA ASN A 255 2.63 -18.87 7.10
C ASN A 255 2.15 -19.27 5.68
N LYS A 256 1.26 -20.27 5.59
CA LYS A 256 0.68 -20.76 4.32
C LYS A 256 -0.12 -19.71 3.52
N TYR A 257 -0.54 -18.62 4.17
CA TYR A 257 -1.21 -17.48 3.52
C TYR A 257 -0.26 -16.31 3.22
N LYS A 258 1.06 -16.52 3.34
CA LYS A 258 2.10 -15.52 3.07
C LYS A 258 2.11 -14.36 4.07
N GLN A 259 1.55 -14.55 5.26
CA GLN A 259 1.51 -13.55 6.32
C GLN A 259 2.70 -13.73 7.26
N LEU A 260 3.20 -12.64 7.84
CA LEU A 260 4.37 -12.65 8.72
C LEU A 260 4.06 -13.40 10.01
N SER A 261 4.64 -14.59 10.21
CA SER A 261 4.40 -15.43 11.38
C SER A 261 5.43 -15.24 12.49
N ARG A 262 6.69 -14.91 12.14
CA ARG A 262 7.76 -14.76 13.12
C ARG A 262 8.86 -13.81 12.64
N VAL A 263 9.40 -13.04 13.58
CA VAL A 263 10.62 -12.24 13.45
C VAL A 263 11.60 -12.64 14.53
N ILE A 264 12.77 -13.12 14.15
CA ILE A 264 13.84 -13.53 15.07
C ILE A 264 14.95 -12.49 15.00
N GLY A 265 15.22 -11.79 16.09
CA GLY A 265 16.23 -10.75 16.18
C GLY A 265 17.45 -11.16 17.01
N LYS A 266 18.62 -10.65 16.64
CA LYS A 266 19.85 -10.73 17.42
C LYS A 266 20.64 -9.43 17.31
N ASN A 267 20.99 -8.86 18.46
CA ASN A 267 21.79 -7.64 18.56
C ASN A 267 23.28 -7.96 18.82
N SER A 268 24.14 -6.96 18.67
CA SER A 268 25.60 -7.08 18.90
C SER A 268 25.97 -7.42 20.35
N ASP A 269 25.11 -7.10 21.32
CA ASP A 269 25.22 -7.50 22.72
C ASP A 269 24.84 -8.99 22.98
N GLY A 270 24.46 -9.72 21.92
CA GLY A 270 24.03 -11.12 22.00
C GLY A 270 22.57 -11.31 22.42
N ARG A 271 21.85 -10.22 22.75
CA ARG A 271 20.44 -10.27 23.15
C ARG A 271 19.58 -10.74 21.99
N LYS A 272 18.77 -11.77 22.24
CA LYS A 272 17.82 -12.32 21.27
C LYS A 272 16.44 -11.73 21.51
N THR A 273 15.78 -11.36 20.43
CA THR A 273 14.38 -10.97 20.41
C THR A 273 13.60 -11.93 19.53
N LEU A 274 12.34 -12.15 19.87
CA LEU A 274 11.43 -13.00 19.12
C LEU A 274 10.07 -12.32 19.10
N THR A 275 9.54 -12.06 17.91
CA THR A 275 8.15 -11.64 17.72
C THR A 275 7.41 -12.74 16.98
N GLU A 276 6.27 -13.19 17.50
CA GLU A 276 5.43 -14.21 16.89
C GLU A 276 4.04 -13.66 16.64
N TYR A 277 3.47 -13.99 15.49
CA TYR A 277 2.12 -13.61 15.10
C TYR A 277 1.32 -14.89 14.80
N VAL A 278 0.12 -14.97 15.34
CA VAL A 278 -0.85 -16.01 15.04
C VAL A 278 -2.07 -15.32 14.46
N TYR A 279 -2.47 -15.70 13.24
CA TYR A 279 -3.62 -15.13 12.56
C TYR A 279 -4.87 -15.96 12.84
N ALA A 280 -6.02 -15.30 12.97
CA ALA A 280 -7.28 -15.96 13.32
C ALA A 280 -7.59 -17.10 12.34
N ALA A 281 -7.49 -16.86 11.03
CA ALA A 281 -7.72 -17.87 9.99
C ALA A 281 -6.77 -19.09 10.03
N THR A 282 -5.70 -19.07 10.84
CA THR A 282 -4.82 -20.23 11.03
C THR A 282 -5.25 -21.14 12.19
N LEU A 283 -6.28 -20.73 12.95
CA LEU A 283 -6.75 -21.41 14.14
C LEU A 283 -8.08 -22.13 13.87
N PRO A 284 -8.24 -23.41 14.26
CA PRO A 284 -9.45 -24.17 14.01
C PRO A 284 -10.74 -23.52 14.56
N GLU A 285 -10.67 -22.87 15.72
CA GLU A 285 -11.83 -22.17 16.32
C GLU A 285 -12.36 -21.01 15.47
N TYR A 286 -11.55 -20.51 14.53
CA TYR A 286 -11.93 -19.46 13.58
C TYR A 286 -11.94 -19.97 12.14
N GLY A 287 -12.18 -21.27 11.90
CA GLY A 287 -12.28 -21.83 10.55
C GLY A 287 -13.27 -21.11 9.64
N TRP A 288 -14.37 -20.58 10.21
CA TRP A 288 -15.34 -19.75 9.48
C TRP A 288 -14.74 -18.46 8.90
N MET A 289 -13.68 -17.90 9.51
CA MET A 289 -12.95 -16.76 8.95
C MET A 289 -12.10 -17.16 7.75
N GLU A 290 -11.46 -18.35 7.79
CA GLU A 290 -10.73 -18.91 6.65
C GLU A 290 -11.69 -19.14 5.48
N GLU A 291 -12.84 -19.78 5.71
CA GLU A 291 -13.87 -20.04 4.70
C GLU A 291 -14.40 -18.74 4.06
N ALA A 292 -14.58 -17.69 4.86
CA ALA A 292 -15.00 -16.37 4.41
C ALA A 292 -13.86 -15.52 3.80
N HIS A 293 -12.64 -16.07 3.65
CA HIS A 293 -11.44 -15.36 3.16
C HIS A 293 -11.04 -14.13 3.99
N ILE A 294 -11.38 -14.13 5.28
CA ILE A 294 -10.98 -13.12 6.27
C ILE A 294 -9.65 -13.54 6.90
N LEU A 295 -8.55 -13.35 6.18
CA LEU A 295 -7.25 -13.92 6.56
C LEU A 295 -6.41 -13.02 7.49
N SER A 296 -6.52 -11.69 7.35
CA SER A 296 -5.65 -10.70 7.99
C SER A 296 -5.77 -10.51 9.51
N PRO A 297 -6.91 -10.80 10.19
CA PRO A 297 -7.00 -10.59 11.63
C PRO A 297 -5.97 -11.39 12.44
N ILE A 298 -5.31 -10.73 13.38
CA ILE A 298 -4.31 -11.35 14.28
C ILE A 298 -5.05 -11.84 15.52
N SER A 299 -4.91 -13.11 15.88
CA SER A 299 -5.41 -13.68 17.14
C SER A 299 -4.42 -13.51 18.28
N SER A 300 -3.11 -13.52 18.01
CA SER A 300 -2.13 -13.08 19.01
C SER A 300 -0.83 -12.55 18.42
N LYS A 301 -0.22 -11.61 19.14
CA LYS A 301 1.12 -11.09 18.89
C LYS A 301 1.94 -11.25 20.16
N LYS A 302 3.03 -12.01 20.12
CA LYS A 302 3.93 -12.22 21.27
C LYS A 302 5.29 -11.62 20.98
N GLU A 303 5.74 -10.70 21.82
CA GLU A 303 7.09 -10.13 21.80
C GLU A 303 7.86 -10.64 23.01
N GLN A 304 9.00 -11.28 22.76
CA GLN A 304 9.85 -11.88 23.76
C GLN A 304 11.28 -11.35 23.62
N THR A 305 11.89 -11.02 24.76
CA THR A 305 13.28 -10.57 24.84
C THR A 305 13.93 -11.23 26.05
N GLY A 306 14.89 -12.14 25.80
CA GLY A 306 15.38 -13.05 26.85
C GLY A 306 14.24 -13.88 27.42
N ASP A 307 14.12 -13.90 28.75
CA ASP A 307 13.09 -14.68 29.47
C ASP A 307 11.76 -13.94 29.63
N SER A 308 11.73 -12.62 29.35
CA SER A 308 10.50 -11.82 29.45
C SER A 308 9.72 -11.76 28.14
N PHE A 309 8.40 -11.80 28.21
CA PHE A 309 7.50 -11.60 27.09
C PHE A 309 6.28 -10.74 27.43
N LEU A 310 5.73 -10.14 26.38
CA LEU A 310 4.40 -9.54 26.33
C LEU A 310 3.64 -10.20 25.19
N LYS A 311 2.44 -10.71 25.45
CA LYS A 311 1.56 -11.31 24.45
C LYS A 311 0.23 -10.58 24.42
N GLU A 312 -0.09 -9.95 23.31
CA GLU A 312 -1.42 -9.41 22.99
C GLU A 312 -2.27 -10.53 22.40
N VAL A 313 -3.52 -10.66 22.86
CA VAL A 313 -4.48 -11.68 22.41
C VAL A 313 -5.79 -11.00 22.03
N TYR A 314 -6.27 -11.34 20.84
CA TYR A 314 -7.50 -10.85 20.26
C TYR A 314 -8.43 -12.02 19.96
N GLN A 315 -9.63 -12.00 20.52
CA GLN A 315 -10.63 -13.03 20.25
C GLN A 315 -11.74 -12.48 19.37
N TYR A 316 -12.25 -13.31 18.48
CA TYR A 316 -13.27 -12.92 17.53
C TYR A 316 -14.54 -13.77 17.67
N LYS A 317 -15.66 -13.26 17.17
CA LYS A 317 -16.94 -13.99 17.10
C LYS A 317 -17.69 -13.60 15.83
N GLY A 318 -18.54 -14.51 15.33
CA GLY A 318 -19.29 -14.38 14.07
C GLY A 318 -20.78 -14.76 14.24
N PRO A 319 -21.56 -14.83 13.14
CA PRO A 319 -21.12 -14.87 11.74
C PRO A 319 -20.70 -13.51 11.16
N MET A 320 -21.25 -12.40 11.65
CA MET A 320 -20.73 -11.07 11.35
C MET A 320 -19.49 -10.84 12.23
N PRO A 321 -18.27 -10.74 11.66
CA PRO A 321 -17.04 -10.76 12.43
C PRO A 321 -16.90 -9.51 13.31
N TYR A 322 -16.74 -9.71 14.61
CA TYR A 322 -16.36 -8.65 15.53
C TYR A 322 -15.28 -9.09 16.51
N LEU A 323 -14.56 -8.11 17.05
CA LEU A 323 -13.59 -8.31 18.12
C LEU A 323 -14.36 -8.52 19.43
N LYS A 324 -14.32 -9.73 19.95
CA LYS A 324 -14.99 -10.11 21.21
C LYS A 324 -14.17 -9.70 22.43
N GLN A 325 -12.84 -9.81 22.37
CA GLN A 325 -11.99 -9.57 23.53
C GLN A 325 -10.59 -9.12 23.12
N ILE A 326 -9.99 -8.23 23.93
CA ILE A 326 -8.57 -7.88 23.90
C ILE A 326 -7.99 -8.13 25.29
N SER A 327 -6.87 -8.84 25.34
CA SER A 327 -6.12 -9.06 26.58
C SER A 327 -4.62 -9.04 26.35
N THR A 328 -3.86 -8.77 27.40
CA THR A 328 -2.41 -8.92 27.42
C THR A 328 -2.01 -9.99 28.43
N ASP A 329 -0.93 -10.70 28.13
CA ASP A 329 -0.24 -11.61 29.03
C ASP A 329 1.21 -11.18 29.12
N ARG A 330 1.62 -10.67 30.29
CA ARG A 330 2.98 -10.24 30.58
C ARG A 330 3.59 -11.22 31.57
N ASN A 331 4.47 -12.10 31.09
CA ASN A 331 5.13 -13.11 31.91
C ASN A 331 4.15 -13.97 32.75
N GLY A 332 2.98 -14.30 32.21
CA GLY A 332 1.93 -15.06 32.89
C GLY A 332 0.88 -14.19 33.60
N TYR A 333 1.13 -12.90 33.82
CA TYR A 333 0.13 -11.97 34.34
C TYR A 333 -0.82 -11.55 33.23
N LYS A 334 -2.08 -11.99 33.32
CA LYS A 334 -3.11 -11.71 32.32
C LYS A 334 -3.96 -10.51 32.73
N HIS A 335 -4.12 -9.56 31.81
CA HIS A 335 -4.98 -8.40 31.97
C HIS A 335 -5.96 -8.33 30.80
N LYS A 336 -7.25 -8.21 31.10
CA LYS A 336 -8.30 -8.02 30.08
C LYS A 336 -8.54 -6.53 29.91
N HIS A 337 -8.32 -6.03 28.70
CA HIS A 337 -8.53 -4.61 28.36
C HIS A 337 -9.95 -4.36 27.86
N TYR A 338 -10.52 -5.33 27.15
CA TYR A 338 -11.77 -5.16 26.42
C TYR A 338 -12.51 -6.50 26.32
N GLU A 339 -13.80 -6.54 26.61
CA GLU A 339 -14.65 -7.73 26.47
C GLU A 339 -16.09 -7.34 26.11
N VAL A 340 -16.60 -7.86 24.99
CA VAL A 340 -17.97 -7.63 24.52
C VAL A 340 -18.90 -8.68 25.11
N GLU A 341 -19.93 -8.21 25.82
CA GLU A 341 -20.98 -9.07 26.36
C GLU A 341 -22.15 -9.23 25.39
N ALA A 342 -22.51 -8.15 24.67
CA ALA A 342 -23.61 -8.15 23.71
C ALA A 342 -23.32 -7.30 22.48
N THR A 343 -23.90 -7.71 21.36
CA THR A 343 -23.85 -6.98 20.08
C THR A 343 -25.25 -6.74 19.51
N ASP A 344 -25.34 -5.79 18.60
CA ASP A 344 -26.50 -5.63 17.73
C ASP A 344 -26.54 -6.70 16.61
N ASN A 345 -27.46 -6.55 15.66
CA ASN A 345 -27.59 -7.45 14.50
C ASN A 345 -26.47 -7.28 13.44
N TYR A 346 -25.70 -6.20 13.51
CA TYR A 346 -24.60 -5.88 12.60
C TYR A 346 -23.24 -6.27 13.17
N GLY A 347 -23.21 -6.90 14.35
CA GLY A 347 -21.97 -7.25 15.04
C GLY A 347 -21.32 -6.07 15.77
N ASN A 348 -22.00 -4.93 15.88
CA ASN A 348 -21.50 -3.81 16.66
C ASN A 348 -21.65 -4.11 18.16
N PRO A 349 -20.63 -3.86 18.99
CA PRO A 349 -20.76 -3.97 20.43
C PRO A 349 -21.82 -2.99 20.95
N ILE A 350 -22.76 -3.47 21.77
CA ILE A 350 -23.75 -2.64 22.47
C ILE A 350 -23.53 -2.63 23.98
N TYR A 351 -22.86 -3.67 24.51
CA TYR A 351 -22.50 -3.76 25.91
C TYR A 351 -21.14 -4.44 26.06
N LEU A 352 -20.21 -3.77 26.74
CA LEU A 352 -18.83 -4.22 26.87
C LEU A 352 -18.19 -3.73 28.18
N HIS A 353 -17.11 -4.40 28.55
CA HIS A 353 -16.18 -3.99 29.59
C HIS A 353 -14.91 -3.44 28.94
N GLU A 354 -14.48 -2.24 29.31
CA GLU A 354 -13.23 -1.63 28.87
C GLU A 354 -12.43 -1.19 30.10
N GLU A 355 -11.25 -1.77 30.34
CA GLU A 355 -10.45 -1.54 31.57
C GLU A 355 -11.26 -1.71 32.88
N SER A 356 -12.14 -2.72 32.92
CA SER A 356 -13.11 -2.98 34.01
C SER A 356 -14.26 -1.97 34.12
N MET A 357 -14.33 -0.97 33.25
CA MET A 357 -15.44 -0.03 33.15
C MET A 357 -16.57 -0.61 32.30
N LEU A 358 -17.80 -0.50 32.78
CA LEU A 358 -18.98 -0.83 31.99
C LEU A 358 -19.25 0.24 30.95
N VAL A 359 -19.44 -0.16 29.69
CA VAL A 359 -19.74 0.73 28.58
C VAL A 359 -20.92 0.18 27.79
N VAL A 360 -21.94 1.02 27.62
CA VAL A 360 -23.06 0.79 26.70
C VAL A 360 -22.88 1.68 25.48
N LEU A 361 -23.00 1.09 24.29
CA LEU A 361 -22.91 1.79 23.02
C LEU A 361 -24.26 1.70 22.32
N ILE A 362 -24.80 2.86 21.93
CA ILE A 362 -26.05 2.95 21.17
C ILE A 362 -25.68 3.26 19.72
N TRP A 363 -26.04 2.38 18.80
CA TRP A 363 -25.82 2.56 17.36
C TRP A 363 -27.11 2.99 16.67
N GLY A 364 -27.00 3.60 15.50
CA GLY A 364 -28.14 4.03 14.68
C GLY A 364 -27.72 4.24 13.23
N GLY A 365 -28.65 4.63 12.38
CA GLY A 365 -28.45 4.62 10.93
C GLY A 365 -28.22 3.19 10.44
N GLU A 366 -29.07 2.25 10.86
CA GLU A 366 -28.97 0.83 10.50
C GLU A 366 -27.59 0.23 10.90
N GLY A 367 -27.14 0.53 12.11
CA GLY A 367 -25.86 0.07 12.67
C GLY A 367 -24.61 0.77 12.13
N GLN A 368 -24.73 1.80 11.29
CA GLN A 368 -23.58 2.42 10.64
C GLN A 368 -22.88 3.50 11.48
N ARG A 369 -23.58 4.08 12.47
CA ARG A 369 -23.08 5.19 13.27
C ARG A 369 -23.30 4.98 14.77
N LEU A 370 -22.27 5.24 15.56
CA LEU A 370 -22.37 5.30 17.01
C LEU A 370 -23.10 6.60 17.39
N ILE A 371 -24.23 6.49 18.05
CA ILE A 371 -25.08 7.63 18.46
C ILE A 371 -24.73 8.09 19.87
N SER A 372 -24.42 7.14 20.75
CA SER A 372 -24.02 7.46 22.12
C SER A 372 -23.09 6.41 22.70
N ARG A 373 -22.16 6.87 23.54
CA ARG A 373 -21.34 6.04 24.41
C ARG A 373 -21.63 6.45 25.85
N ILE A 374 -21.97 5.46 26.67
CA ILE A 374 -22.41 5.64 28.05
C ILE A 374 -21.53 4.80 28.94
N GLU A 375 -20.69 5.45 29.73
CA GLU A 375 -19.74 4.81 30.62
C GLU A 375 -20.29 4.75 32.05
N ASN A 376 -19.91 3.71 32.79
CA ASN A 376 -20.41 3.40 34.14
C ASN A 376 -21.91 3.09 34.20
N ALA A 377 -22.48 2.51 33.14
CA ALA A 377 -23.89 2.11 33.09
C ALA A 377 -24.02 0.63 32.69
N THR A 378 -25.03 -0.05 33.24
CA THR A 378 -25.45 -1.37 32.77
C THR A 378 -26.38 -1.24 31.58
N LEU A 379 -26.44 -2.28 30.72
CA LEU A 379 -27.35 -2.31 29.58
C LEU A 379 -28.82 -2.11 29.99
N SER A 380 -29.25 -2.77 31.07
CA SER A 380 -30.63 -2.65 31.57
C SER A 380 -31.01 -1.24 31.99
N GLN A 381 -30.10 -0.50 32.65
CA GLN A 381 -30.35 0.89 33.06
C GLN A 381 -30.54 1.80 31.83
N VAL A 382 -29.73 1.57 30.79
CA VAL A 382 -29.82 2.34 29.54
C VAL A 382 -31.11 2.01 28.79
N GLU A 383 -31.49 0.73 28.68
CA GLU A 383 -32.72 0.30 28.01
C GLU A 383 -33.98 0.83 28.71
N GLU A 384 -34.00 0.82 30.05
CA GLU A 384 -35.08 1.41 30.85
C GLU A 384 -35.16 2.93 30.64
N ALA A 385 -34.00 3.62 30.66
CA ALA A 385 -33.94 5.06 30.45
C ALA A 385 -34.35 5.47 29.01
N LEU A 386 -33.96 4.67 28.02
CA LEU A 386 -34.28 4.86 26.61
C LEU A 386 -35.74 4.49 26.30
N GLY A 387 -36.31 3.53 27.03
CA GLY A 387 -37.66 3.01 26.83
C GLY A 387 -37.79 2.02 25.66
N MET A 388 -36.67 1.45 25.20
CA MET A 388 -36.61 0.40 24.19
C MET A 388 -35.27 -0.34 24.26
N ASN A 389 -35.19 -1.50 23.61
CA ASN A 389 -33.95 -2.27 23.55
C ASN A 389 -32.89 -1.54 22.70
N VAL A 390 -31.64 -1.52 23.14
CA VAL A 390 -30.54 -0.84 22.42
C VAL A 390 -30.27 -1.51 21.07
N LYS A 391 -30.47 -2.82 20.97
CA LYS A 391 -30.36 -3.57 19.72
C LYS A 391 -31.38 -3.13 18.68
N ASP A 392 -32.62 -2.87 19.10
CA ASP A 392 -33.68 -2.41 18.20
C ASP A 392 -33.45 -0.96 17.76
N PHE A 393 -32.87 -0.14 18.64
CA PHE A 393 -32.50 1.24 18.30
C PHE A 393 -31.48 1.28 17.15
N SER A 394 -30.62 0.26 17.06
CA SER A 394 -29.61 0.14 16.00
C SER A 394 -30.23 -0.04 14.59
N LEU A 395 -31.49 -0.48 14.50
CA LEU A 395 -32.22 -0.65 13.23
C LEU A 395 -32.83 0.66 12.70
N LEU A 396 -32.82 1.73 13.50
CA LEU A 396 -33.42 3.00 13.09
C LEU A 396 -32.57 3.69 12.02
N ASP A 397 -33.23 4.18 10.97
CA ASP A 397 -32.63 5.12 10.03
C ASP A 397 -32.20 6.41 10.76
N ILE A 398 -31.14 7.07 10.27
CA ILE A 398 -30.59 8.26 10.92
C ILE A 398 -31.63 9.39 11.05
N SER A 399 -32.54 9.53 10.07
CA SER A 399 -33.59 10.54 10.08
C SER A 399 -34.71 10.24 11.09
N ALA A 400 -34.83 8.98 11.52
CA ALA A 400 -35.82 8.53 12.50
C ALA A 400 -35.32 8.62 13.96
N ILE A 401 -34.05 8.98 14.17
CA ILE A 401 -33.45 9.04 15.50
C ILE A 401 -34.01 10.22 16.30
N ASN A 402 -34.62 9.90 17.44
CA ASN A 402 -35.03 10.90 18.42
C ASN A 402 -33.86 11.23 19.38
N PHE A 403 -33.04 12.20 19.01
CA PHE A 403 -31.89 12.62 19.82
C PHE A 403 -32.27 13.17 21.20
N GLN A 404 -33.46 13.75 21.36
CA GLN A 404 -33.92 14.22 22.68
C GLN A 404 -34.11 13.05 23.65
N LYS A 405 -34.60 11.89 23.18
CA LYS A 405 -34.70 10.68 24.02
C LYS A 405 -33.32 10.21 24.47
N VAL A 406 -32.34 10.21 23.57
CA VAL A 406 -30.95 9.83 23.88
C VAL A 406 -30.34 10.81 24.89
N GLU A 407 -30.49 12.11 24.66
CA GLU A 407 -30.02 13.17 25.57
C GLU A 407 -30.63 13.03 26.98
N ASN A 408 -31.90 12.69 27.07
CA ASN A 408 -32.61 12.56 28.35
C ASN A 408 -32.08 11.41 29.21
N ILE A 409 -31.35 10.43 28.66
CA ILE A 409 -30.75 9.33 29.44
C ILE A 409 -29.81 9.88 30.51
N ARG A 410 -29.04 10.92 30.19
CA ARG A 410 -28.07 11.54 31.12
C ARG A 410 -28.71 12.10 32.39
N HIS A 411 -30.02 12.38 32.35
CA HIS A 411 -30.78 12.90 33.48
C HIS A 411 -31.47 11.79 34.28
N LYS A 412 -31.50 10.57 33.77
CA LYS A 412 -32.10 9.39 34.40
C LYS A 412 -31.08 8.50 35.10
N ILE A 413 -29.83 8.50 34.63
CA ILE A 413 -28.75 7.68 35.18
C ILE A 413 -27.65 8.60 35.73
N PHE A 414 -27.48 8.60 37.05
CA PHE A 414 -26.46 9.41 37.73
C PHE A 414 -25.11 8.70 37.78
N GLY A 415 -24.00 9.47 37.76
CA GLY A 415 -22.64 8.94 37.88
C GLY A 415 -22.05 8.37 36.58
N THR A 416 -22.73 8.56 35.44
CA THR A 416 -22.29 8.10 34.12
C THR A 416 -21.58 9.19 33.33
N HIS A 417 -20.61 8.82 32.50
CA HIS A 417 -20.07 9.73 31.47
C HIS A 417 -20.79 9.48 30.15
N PHE A 418 -21.37 10.54 29.61
CA PHE A 418 -22.27 10.46 28.46
C PHE A 418 -21.69 11.20 27.27
N TYR A 419 -21.50 10.48 26.16
CA TYR A 419 -21.08 11.03 24.87
C TYR A 419 -22.24 10.92 23.88
N ILE A 420 -22.44 11.95 23.06
CA ILE A 420 -23.48 11.97 22.03
C ILE A 420 -22.88 12.40 20.71
N TYR A 421 -23.17 11.66 19.66
CA TYR A 421 -22.76 11.96 18.30
C TYR A 421 -24.01 12.17 17.45
N LYS A 422 -24.14 13.36 16.88
CA LYS A 422 -25.22 13.69 15.95
C LYS A 422 -24.68 13.69 14.54
N TYR A 423 -25.49 13.23 13.60
CA TYR A 423 -25.10 13.12 12.20
C TYR A 423 -26.11 13.83 11.31
N THR A 424 -25.64 14.23 10.13
CA THR A 424 -26.49 14.61 9.01
C THR A 424 -27.13 13.37 8.37
N ASN A 425 -28.11 13.57 7.47
CA ASN A 425 -28.78 12.45 6.77
C ASN A 425 -27.82 11.63 5.88
N ASP A 426 -26.74 12.24 5.41
CA ASP A 426 -25.63 11.59 4.70
C ASP A 426 -24.55 11.04 5.65
N LEU A 427 -24.89 10.84 6.92
CA LEU A 427 -24.08 10.19 7.94
C LEU A 427 -22.75 10.91 8.26
N ARG A 428 -22.65 12.22 8.03
CA ARG A 428 -21.48 13.04 8.43
C ARG A 428 -21.66 13.55 9.85
N LEU A 429 -20.59 13.57 10.65
CA LEU A 429 -20.66 14.01 12.05
C LEU A 429 -20.99 15.50 12.12
N LEU A 430 -22.16 15.84 12.64
CA LEU A 430 -22.64 17.21 12.81
C LEU A 430 -22.17 17.80 14.13
N SER A 431 -22.23 17.02 15.20
CA SER A 431 -21.73 17.43 16.50
C SER A 431 -21.36 16.26 17.41
N GLU A 432 -20.44 16.53 18.34
CA GLU A 432 -20.08 15.65 19.45
C GLU A 432 -20.34 16.40 20.76
N THR A 433 -21.09 15.81 21.68
CA THR A 433 -21.25 16.29 23.05
C THR A 433 -20.47 15.41 24.00
N LYS A 434 -19.58 16.01 24.80
CA LYS A 434 -18.74 15.33 25.78
C LYS A 434 -19.41 15.28 27.17
N PRO A 435 -18.91 14.45 28.11
CA PRO A 435 -19.50 14.32 29.45
C PRO A 435 -19.57 15.61 30.25
N ASN A 436 -18.67 16.56 29.97
CA ASN A 436 -18.69 17.89 30.58
C ASN A 436 -19.80 18.82 30.02
N GLY A 437 -20.62 18.33 29.11
CA GLY A 437 -21.72 19.08 28.48
C GLY A 437 -21.28 19.98 27.33
N ILE A 438 -19.98 20.05 27.01
CA ILE A 438 -19.50 20.84 25.88
C ILE A 438 -19.82 20.11 24.58
N THR A 439 -20.51 20.80 23.68
CA THR A 439 -20.81 20.33 22.32
C THR A 439 -19.89 21.02 21.32
N VAL A 440 -19.13 20.22 20.58
CA VAL A 440 -18.36 20.66 19.42
C VAL A 440 -19.19 20.40 18.16
N PHE A 441 -19.31 21.40 17.30
CA PHE A 441 -20.03 21.33 16.03
C PHE A 441 -19.06 21.33 14.86
N TYR A 442 -19.46 20.69 13.77
CA TYR A 442 -18.67 20.54 12.55
C TYR A 442 -19.44 21.05 11.34
N LYS A 443 -18.80 21.84 10.49
CA LYS A 443 -19.35 22.31 9.21
C LYS A 443 -18.55 21.77 8.05
N TYR A 444 -19.26 21.43 6.99
CA TYR A 444 -18.70 20.91 5.76
C TYR A 444 -19.06 21.82 4.59
N ASP A 445 -18.23 21.83 3.56
CA ASP A 445 -18.58 22.42 2.28
C ASP A 445 -19.47 21.49 1.42
N PHE A 446 -19.82 21.95 0.23
CA PHE A 446 -20.66 21.20 -0.71
C PHE A 446 -20.02 19.89 -1.22
N LEU A 447 -18.70 19.74 -1.09
CA LEU A 447 -17.97 18.51 -1.42
C LEU A 447 -17.88 17.55 -0.22
N GLY A 448 -18.34 17.96 0.96
CA GLY A 448 -18.30 17.17 2.18
C GLY A 448 -16.99 17.26 2.95
N ARG A 449 -16.14 18.26 2.67
CA ARG A 449 -14.88 18.47 3.38
C ARG A 449 -15.12 19.34 4.60
N LEU A 450 -14.51 18.98 5.72
CA LEU A 450 -14.66 19.73 6.97
C LEU A 450 -14.03 21.11 6.83
N ILE A 451 -14.80 22.20 6.89
CA ILE A 451 -14.32 23.57 6.78
C ILE A 451 -14.22 24.28 8.13
N GLU A 452 -14.94 23.79 9.14
CA GLU A 452 -14.97 24.46 10.44
C GLU A 452 -15.30 23.50 11.59
N SER A 453 -14.68 23.75 12.74
CA SER A 453 -15.13 23.19 14.03
C SER A 453 -15.27 24.30 15.07
N TYR A 454 -16.34 24.30 15.85
CA TYR A 454 -16.66 25.38 16.80
C TYR A 454 -17.46 24.90 18.01
N VAL A 455 -17.52 25.73 19.05
CA VAL A 455 -18.42 25.57 20.20
C VAL A 455 -19.37 26.77 20.29
N MET A 456 -20.51 26.58 20.93
CA MET A 456 -21.42 27.68 21.29
C MET A 456 -21.27 27.97 22.78
N GLU A 457 -20.96 29.20 23.14
CA GLU A 457 -20.79 29.65 24.53
C GLU A 457 -21.84 30.70 24.88
N LEU A 458 -22.38 30.64 26.09
CA LEU A 458 -23.36 31.62 26.54
C LEU A 458 -22.59 32.85 27.06
N GLU A 459 -22.67 33.96 26.34
CA GLU A 459 -22.12 35.25 26.74
C GLU A 459 -23.25 36.28 26.82
N ASN A 460 -23.41 36.93 27.97
CA ASN A 460 -24.43 37.97 28.19
C ASN A 460 -25.88 37.54 27.89
N GLY A 461 -26.19 36.24 28.04
CA GLY A 461 -27.53 35.69 27.78
C GLY A 461 -27.75 35.21 26.35
N ASP A 462 -26.80 35.42 25.43
CA ASP A 462 -26.86 34.97 24.04
C ASP A 462 -25.77 33.92 23.73
N TYR A 463 -26.10 32.96 22.87
CA TYR A 463 -25.13 31.97 22.42
C TYR A 463 -24.20 32.55 21.35
N GLN A 464 -22.94 32.74 21.71
CA GLN A 464 -21.87 33.18 20.81
C GLN A 464 -21.08 32.00 20.27
N LYS A 465 -20.74 32.10 18.97
CA LYS A 465 -19.99 31.06 18.27
C LYS A 465 -18.49 31.28 18.45
N ARG A 466 -17.80 30.36 19.14
CA ARG A 466 -16.34 30.35 19.23
C ARG A 466 -15.74 29.30 18.30
N ILE A 467 -15.04 29.76 17.27
CA ILE A 467 -14.36 28.91 16.30
C ILE A 467 -13.14 28.25 16.97
N LEU A 468 -13.01 26.93 16.82
CA LEU A 468 -11.83 26.17 17.25
C LEU A 468 -10.83 26.03 16.10
N ASN A 469 -11.31 25.66 14.91
CA ASN A 469 -10.46 25.48 13.72
C ASN A 469 -11.23 25.87 12.45
N ILE A 470 -10.49 26.41 11.47
CA ILE A 470 -10.93 26.65 10.09
C ILE A 470 -10.00 25.89 9.16
N TYR A 471 -10.57 25.19 8.18
CA TYR A 471 -9.82 24.45 7.17
C TYR A 471 -10.12 25.05 5.80
N ASP A 472 -9.08 25.57 5.16
CA ASP A 472 -9.16 26.11 3.81
C ASP A 472 -8.46 25.16 2.84
N TYR A 473 -9.19 24.72 1.82
CA TYR A 473 -8.73 23.72 0.86
C TYR A 473 -8.50 24.37 -0.50
N ASN A 474 -7.25 24.79 -0.72
CA ASN A 474 -6.81 25.39 -1.97
C ASN A 474 -6.40 24.28 -2.96
N TYR A 475 -7.14 24.14 -4.06
CA TYR A 475 -6.74 23.30 -5.18
C TYR A 475 -6.03 24.15 -6.23
N TYR A 476 -4.73 23.93 -6.37
CA TYR A 476 -3.98 24.51 -7.46
C TYR A 476 -4.27 23.71 -8.74
N TYR A 477 -5.21 24.17 -9.55
CA TYR A 477 -5.26 23.78 -10.96
C TYR A 477 -4.11 24.50 -11.66
N GLY A 478 -2.97 23.81 -11.79
CA GLY A 478 -1.82 24.30 -12.52
C GLY A 478 -2.11 24.36 -14.02
N PHE A 479 -2.89 25.32 -14.47
CA PHE A 479 -2.74 25.86 -15.81
C PHE A 479 -1.53 26.79 -15.77
N LYS A 480 -0.39 26.29 -16.23
CA LYS A 480 0.65 27.16 -16.78
C LYS A 480 0.01 27.86 -17.98
N VAL A 481 -0.43 29.10 -17.79
CA VAL A 481 -0.48 30.04 -18.89
C VAL A 481 0.97 30.38 -19.16
N GLU A 482 1.54 29.80 -20.21
CA GLU A 482 2.72 30.39 -20.82
C GLU A 482 2.30 31.80 -21.25
N SER A 483 2.82 32.81 -20.55
CA SER A 483 2.74 34.18 -21.04
C SER A 483 3.58 34.24 -22.31
N GLU A 484 2.90 34.26 -23.46
CA GLU A 484 3.43 34.72 -24.75
C GLU A 484 3.83 36.19 -24.67
N GLU A 485 4.95 36.48 -23.99
CA GLU A 485 5.72 37.73 -24.19
C GLU A 485 7.11 37.41 -24.74
N GLU A 486 7.16 36.46 -25.67
CA GLU A 486 8.27 36.31 -26.62
C GLU A 486 7.73 36.01 -28.03
N ILE A 487 6.69 36.74 -28.45
CA ILE A 487 6.39 36.97 -29.87
C ILE A 487 7.02 38.32 -30.24
N LEU A 488 8.34 38.30 -30.44
CA LEU A 488 9.05 39.34 -31.18
C LEU A 488 9.12 38.91 -32.65
N GLU A 489 8.42 39.69 -33.48
CA GLU A 489 8.82 40.01 -34.85
C GLU A 489 9.20 38.87 -35.80
N ARG A 490 8.20 38.26 -36.43
CA ARG A 490 8.14 37.98 -37.89
C ARG A 490 6.65 37.98 -38.25
N GLY A 491 6.08 38.84 -39.08
CA GLY A 491 6.60 39.56 -40.22
C GLY A 491 5.69 39.24 -41.40
N GLY A 492 4.88 40.23 -41.83
CA GLY A 492 4.46 40.40 -43.23
C GLY A 492 3.31 39.53 -43.77
N GLN A 493 2.21 40.23 -44.07
CA GLN A 493 1.39 40.12 -45.29
C GLN A 493 0.70 38.79 -45.68
N LEU A 494 -0.64 38.96 -45.79
CA LEU A 494 -1.67 38.17 -46.48
C LEU A 494 -2.19 36.90 -45.79
#